data_AF-A0AA35YJP7-F1
#
_entry.id   AF-A0AA35YJP7-F1
#
_cell.length_a   1.000
_cell.length_b   1.000
_cell.length_c   1.000
_cell.angle_alpha   90.00
_cell.angle_beta   90.00
_cell.angle_gamma   90.00
#
_symmetry.space_group_name_H-M   'P 1'
#
loop_
_entity.id
_entity.type
_entity.pdbx_description
1 polymer ?
#
loop_
_entity_poly.entity_id
_entity_poly.type
_entity_poly.pdbx_seq_one_letter_code
_entity_poly.pdbx_strand_id
1 'polypeptide(L)'
;MVISTKPFLILNLLLTITYIFLCTPYSSSVVAANIVADLHSLQSQFPSGIIRLNESILYRIFNASPRSFYLIIFFDAIQLHNKLKPNLKTIKFEYALIAKSFSINNQNSSSLSKIFLCDLEFSESEKDFL
;
A
#
# COMPACT_ATOMS: atom_id res chain seq x y z
N MET A 1 -13.58 57.54 -18.90
CA MET A 1 -13.16 56.29 -19.58
C MET A 1 -13.56 55.13 -18.67
N VAL A 2 -14.65 54.42 -18.99
CA VAL A 2 -15.18 53.33 -18.13
C VAL A 2 -14.50 52.03 -18.57
N ILE A 3 -13.61 51.50 -17.74
CA ILE A 3 -12.91 50.25 -18.01
C ILE A 3 -13.90 49.10 -17.78
N SER A 4 -14.17 48.31 -18.82
CA SER A 4 -15.02 47.12 -18.72
C SER A 4 -14.37 46.13 -17.76
N THR A 5 -15.06 45.78 -16.67
CA THR A 5 -14.58 44.88 -15.62
C THR A 5 -14.67 43.40 -15.99
N LYS A 6 -15.46 43.07 -17.03
CA LYS A 6 -15.68 41.72 -17.55
C LYS A 6 -14.40 40.97 -17.99
N PRO A 7 -13.50 41.56 -18.80
CA PRO A 7 -12.24 40.89 -19.18
C PRO A 7 -11.34 40.60 -17.97
N PHE A 8 -11.38 41.47 -16.95
CA PHE A 8 -10.60 41.29 -15.73
C PHE A 8 -11.11 40.12 -14.88
N LEU A 9 -12.44 39.93 -14.82
CA LEU A 9 -13.06 38.78 -14.15
C LEU A 9 -12.73 37.46 -14.86
N ILE A 10 -12.75 37.45 -16.21
CA ILE A 10 -12.40 36.26 -17.00
C ILE A 10 -10.94 35.87 -16.80
N LEU A 11 -10.03 36.85 -16.75
CA LEU A 11 -8.60 36.60 -16.52
C LEU A 11 -8.34 36.04 -15.12
N ASN A 12 -9.01 36.57 -14.09
CA ASN A 12 -8.90 36.04 -12.72
C ASN A 12 -9.49 34.62 -12.61
N LEU A 13 -10.59 34.33 -13.32
CA LEU A 13 -11.16 32.99 -13.39
C LEU A 13 -10.18 32.00 -14.06
N LEU A 14 -9.51 32.41 -15.15
CA LEU A 14 -8.51 31.56 -15.81
C LEU A 14 -7.29 31.29 -14.92
N LEU A 15 -6.80 32.32 -14.22
CA LEU A 15 -5.67 32.20 -13.29
C LEU A 15 -6.00 31.28 -12.12
N THR A 16 -7.20 31.38 -11.55
CA THR A 16 -7.64 30.50 -10.45
C THR A 16 -7.79 29.05 -10.89
N ILE A 17 -8.36 28.79 -12.07
CA ILE A 17 -8.45 27.42 -12.62
C ILE A 17 -7.05 26.83 -12.84
N THR A 18 -6.13 27.62 -13.38
CA THR A 18 -4.75 27.19 -13.64
C THR A 18 -4.00 26.91 -12.34
N TYR A 19 -4.19 27.76 -11.32
CA TYR A 19 -3.62 27.54 -9.98
C TYR A 19 -4.16 26.26 -9.33
N ILE A 20 -5.45 25.97 -9.45
CA ILE A 20 -6.04 24.72 -8.94
C ILE A 20 -5.42 23.50 -9.64
N PHE A 21 -5.24 23.54 -10.97
CA PHE A 21 -4.58 22.46 -11.72
C PHE A 21 -3.10 22.27 -11.35
N LEU A 22 -2.39 23.36 -11.07
CA LEU A 22 -0.99 23.31 -10.63
C LEU A 22 -0.83 22.80 -9.19
N CYS A 23 -1.82 23.05 -8.32
CA CYS A 23 -1.82 22.60 -6.94
C CYS A 23 -2.36 21.17 -6.74
N THR A 24 -2.97 20.54 -7.74
CA THR A 24 -3.34 19.13 -7.64
C THR A 24 -2.11 18.23 -7.82
N PRO A 25 -1.73 17.41 -6.82
CA PRO A 25 -0.59 16.50 -6.94
C PRO A 25 -0.98 15.31 -7.84
N TYR A 26 -0.95 15.52 -9.16
CA TYR A 26 -1.35 14.51 -10.14
C TYR A 26 -0.40 13.30 -10.15
N SER A 27 0.89 13.51 -9.89
CA SER A 27 1.92 12.47 -10.01
C SER A 27 1.91 11.43 -8.88
N SER A 28 1.50 11.83 -7.67
CA SER A 28 1.46 10.96 -6.50
C SER A 28 0.32 9.93 -6.55
N SER A 29 -0.82 10.31 -7.14
CA SER A 29 -2.00 9.45 -7.24
C SER A 29 -1.83 8.30 -8.22
N VAL A 30 -1.09 8.50 -9.33
CA VAL A 30 -0.89 7.45 -10.34
C VAL A 30 0.03 6.36 -9.82
N VAL A 31 1.11 6.72 -9.12
CA VAL A 31 2.02 5.76 -8.50
C VAL A 31 1.34 4.99 -7.36
N ALA A 32 0.53 5.68 -6.54
CA ALA A 32 -0.22 5.05 -5.44
C ALA A 32 -1.37 4.14 -5.92
N ALA A 33 -2.07 4.49 -7.01
CA ALA A 33 -3.08 3.61 -7.62
C ALA A 33 -2.44 2.35 -8.22
N ASN A 34 -1.23 2.48 -8.79
CA ASN A 34 -0.50 1.39 -9.40
C ASN A 34 -0.06 0.33 -8.35
N ILE A 35 0.41 0.76 -7.18
CA ILE A 35 0.84 -0.21 -6.14
C ILE A 35 -0.32 -1.00 -5.53
N VAL A 36 -1.52 -0.41 -5.37
CA VAL A 36 -2.68 -1.13 -4.82
C VAL A 36 -3.11 -2.28 -5.74
N ALA A 37 -3.16 -2.03 -7.05
CA ALA A 37 -3.47 -3.06 -8.03
C ALA A 37 -2.43 -4.20 -8.01
N ASP A 38 -1.15 -3.85 -7.87
CA ASP A 38 -0.08 -4.84 -7.78
C ASP A 38 -0.13 -5.67 -6.49
N LEU A 39 -0.47 -5.05 -5.36
CA LEU A 39 -0.66 -5.78 -4.10
C LEU A 39 -1.84 -6.77 -4.19
N HIS A 40 -2.93 -6.41 -4.87
CA HIS A 40 -4.04 -7.33 -5.17
C HIS A 40 -3.59 -8.48 -6.09
N SER A 41 -2.81 -8.17 -7.13
CA SER A 41 -2.26 -9.18 -8.03
C SER A 41 -1.38 -10.17 -7.25
N LEU A 42 -0.46 -9.67 -6.41
CA LEU A 42 0.39 -10.51 -5.57
C LEU A 42 -0.42 -11.34 -4.59
N GLN A 43 -1.39 -10.75 -3.90
CA GLN A 43 -2.26 -11.48 -2.97
C GLN A 43 -2.97 -12.66 -3.65
N SER A 44 -3.47 -12.47 -4.88
CA SER A 44 -4.17 -13.53 -5.62
C SER A 44 -3.29 -14.73 -6.00
N GLN A 45 -1.96 -14.55 -6.03
CA GLN A 45 -1.00 -15.60 -6.35
C GLN A 45 -0.77 -16.56 -5.17
N PHE A 46 -1.11 -16.16 -3.94
CA PHE A 46 -0.87 -16.95 -2.74
C PHE A 46 -2.16 -17.54 -2.16
N PRO A 47 -2.27 -18.87 -1.96
CA PRO A 47 -3.46 -19.51 -1.41
C PRO A 47 -3.87 -19.03 0.00
N SER A 48 -2.92 -18.53 0.79
CA SER A 48 -3.16 -17.96 2.12
C SER A 48 -3.62 -16.49 2.06
N GLY A 49 -3.49 -15.83 0.92
CA GLY A 49 -3.69 -14.39 0.77
C GLY A 49 -2.62 -13.52 1.45
N ILE A 50 -1.51 -14.13 1.90
CA ILE A 50 -0.35 -13.42 2.47
C ILE A 50 0.61 -13.06 1.35
N ILE A 51 0.99 -11.79 1.28
CA ILE A 51 1.99 -11.28 0.33
C ILE A 51 3.38 -11.45 0.93
N ARG A 52 4.27 -12.17 0.24
CA ARG A 52 5.67 -12.20 0.61
C ARG A 52 6.38 -10.92 0.19
N LEU A 53 6.82 -10.13 1.17
CA LEU A 53 7.57 -8.91 0.92
C LEU A 53 9.03 -9.23 0.59
N ASN A 54 9.55 -8.51 -0.38
CA ASN A 54 10.95 -8.50 -0.83
C ASN A 54 11.39 -7.04 -1.07
N GLU A 55 12.68 -6.83 -1.33
CA GLU A 55 13.27 -5.49 -1.51
C GLU A 55 12.52 -4.65 -2.56
N SER A 56 12.14 -5.27 -3.69
CA SER A 56 11.44 -4.58 -4.79
C SER A 56 10.06 -4.05 -4.39
N ILE A 57 9.23 -4.88 -3.76
CA ILE A 57 7.88 -4.45 -3.34
C ILE A 57 7.96 -3.46 -2.17
N LEU A 58 8.92 -3.62 -1.25
CA LEU A 58 9.16 -2.69 -0.14
C LEU A 58 9.52 -1.31 -0.65
N TYR A 59 10.48 -1.22 -1.58
CA TYR A 59 10.88 0.05 -2.19
C TYR A 59 9.66 0.78 -2.79
N ARG A 60 8.79 0.05 -3.49
CA ARG A 60 7.58 0.63 -4.09
C ARG A 60 6.55 1.06 -3.04
N ILE A 61 6.36 0.28 -1.98
CA ILE A 61 5.46 0.58 -0.86
C ILE A 61 5.91 1.84 -0.10
N PHE A 62 7.22 2.00 0.14
CA PHE A 62 7.76 3.16 0.86
C PHE A 62 7.77 4.42 0.01
N ASN A 63 7.93 4.30 -1.31
CA ASN A 63 7.85 5.44 -2.24
C ASN A 63 6.42 5.80 -2.66
N ALA A 64 5.41 4.99 -2.32
CA ALA A 64 4.02 5.30 -2.57
C ALA A 64 3.49 6.35 -1.58
N SER A 65 3.58 7.63 -1.95
CA SER A 65 3.02 8.76 -1.18
C SER A 65 2.04 9.58 -2.04
N PRO A 66 0.82 9.89 -1.55
CA PRO A 66 0.26 9.48 -0.26
C PRO A 66 -0.23 8.03 -0.28
N ARG A 67 -0.06 7.33 0.84
CA ARG A 67 -0.46 5.91 0.94
C ARG A 67 -1.96 5.77 1.14
N SER A 68 -2.62 5.01 0.27
CA SER A 68 -4.08 4.74 0.30
C SER A 68 -4.44 3.36 0.85
N PHE A 69 -3.47 2.64 1.43
CA PHE A 69 -3.58 1.27 1.92
C PHE A 69 -2.81 1.07 3.24
N TYR A 70 -3.10 -0.03 3.94
CA TYR A 70 -2.52 -0.46 5.19
C TYR A 70 -1.90 -1.84 5.03
N LEU A 71 -0.81 -2.07 5.77
CA LEU A 71 -0.10 -3.34 5.79
C LEU A 71 -0.11 -3.88 7.21
N ILE A 72 -0.38 -5.17 7.36
CA ILE A 72 -0.15 -5.93 8.58
C ILE A 72 0.99 -6.88 8.26
N ILE A 73 2.14 -6.73 8.91
CA ILE A 73 3.36 -7.47 8.55
C ILE A 73 3.71 -8.47 9.64
N PHE A 74 3.84 -9.74 9.26
CA PHE A 74 4.45 -10.77 10.07
C PHE A 74 5.95 -10.84 9.76
N PHE A 75 6.78 -10.47 10.73
CA PHE A 75 8.24 -10.62 10.61
C PHE A 75 8.62 -12.06 10.90
N ASP A 76 9.08 -12.75 9.86
CA ASP A 76 9.51 -14.13 9.91
C ASP A 76 11.03 -14.24 10.04
N ALA A 77 11.46 -15.35 10.62
CA ALA A 77 12.85 -15.75 10.71
C ALA A 77 12.90 -17.27 10.73
N ILE A 78 13.13 -17.90 9.59
CA ILE A 78 13.21 -19.35 9.40
C ILE A 78 14.22 -19.97 10.38
N GLN A 79 15.31 -19.26 10.68
CA GLN A 79 16.33 -19.67 11.65
C GLN A 79 15.78 -19.89 13.08
N LEU A 80 14.63 -19.29 13.40
CA LEU A 80 13.97 -19.39 14.70
C LEU A 80 12.82 -20.41 14.72
N HIS A 81 12.44 -21.02 13.59
CA HIS A 81 11.32 -21.97 13.51
C HIS A 81 11.56 -23.24 14.32
N ASN A 82 12.81 -23.67 14.42
CA ASN A 82 13.20 -24.87 15.17
C ASN A 82 13.43 -24.61 16.67
N LYS A 83 13.27 -23.37 17.13
CA LYS A 83 13.44 -23.01 18.54
C LYS A 83 12.11 -23.13 19.30
N LEU A 84 12.15 -23.76 20.48
CA LEU A 84 10.99 -23.91 21.37
C LEU A 84 10.34 -22.56 21.76
N LYS A 85 11.15 -21.50 21.84
CA LYS A 85 10.70 -20.11 21.92
C LYS A 85 11.46 -19.34 20.85
N PRO A 86 10.79 -18.53 20.01
CA PRO A 86 9.46 -17.93 20.18
C PRO A 86 8.27 -18.71 19.57
N ASN A 87 8.40 -20.01 19.26
CA ASN A 87 7.35 -20.80 18.59
C ASN A 87 6.82 -20.15 17.31
N LEU A 88 7.74 -19.59 16.51
CA LEU A 88 7.42 -18.76 15.35
C LEU A 88 6.59 -19.52 14.31
N LYS A 89 6.80 -20.83 14.19
CA LYS A 89 6.05 -21.72 13.31
C LYS A 89 4.55 -21.75 13.64
N THR A 90 4.18 -21.86 14.92
CA THR A 90 2.78 -21.81 15.34
C THR A 90 2.19 -20.43 15.10
N ILE A 91 2.92 -19.36 15.46
CA ILE A 91 2.42 -17.99 15.25
C ILE A 91 2.20 -17.71 13.75
N LYS A 92 3.10 -18.17 12.88
CA LYS A 92 2.95 -18.07 11.42
C LYS A 92 1.70 -18.80 10.92
N PHE A 93 1.41 -19.98 11.48
CA PHE A 93 0.20 -20.73 11.15
C PHE A 93 -1.07 -19.97 11.56
N GLU A 94 -1.13 -19.44 12.78
CA GLU A 94 -2.25 -18.61 13.25
C GLU A 94 -2.42 -17.35 12.41
N TYR A 95 -1.32 -16.71 12.03
CA TYR A 95 -1.32 -15.56 11.13
C TYR A 95 -1.92 -15.90 9.76
N ALA A 96 -1.57 -17.06 9.19
CA ALA A 96 -2.18 -17.55 7.95
C ALA A 96 -3.68 -17.86 8.09
N LEU A 97 -4.11 -18.37 9.24
CA LEU A 97 -5.53 -18.57 9.54
C LEU A 97 -6.28 -17.23 9.53
N ILE A 98 -5.71 -16.21 10.19
CA ILE A 98 -6.27 -14.84 10.21
C ILE A 98 -6.34 -14.26 8.80
N ALA A 99 -5.26 -14.37 8.00
CA ALA A 99 -5.24 -13.87 6.62
C ALA A 99 -6.32 -14.50 5.75
N LYS A 100 -6.46 -15.82 5.84
CA LYS A 100 -7.49 -16.57 5.11
C LYS A 100 -8.90 -16.18 5.56
N SER A 101 -9.13 -16.10 6.87
CA SER A 101 -10.41 -15.66 7.43
C SER A 101 -10.75 -14.24 7.00
N PHE A 102 -9.78 -13.32 7.05
CA PHE A 102 -9.94 -11.94 6.61
C PHE A 102 -10.34 -11.87 5.13
N SER A 103 -9.62 -12.59 4.26
CA SER A 103 -9.93 -12.67 2.83
C SER A 103 -11.36 -13.15 2.60
N ILE A 104 -11.75 -14.29 3.18
CA ILE A 104 -13.09 -14.89 3.01
C ILE A 104 -14.21 -13.94 3.49
N ASN A 105 -14.03 -13.31 4.65
CA ASN A 105 -15.10 -12.51 5.26
C ASN A 105 -15.22 -11.09 4.70
N ASN A 106 -14.28 -10.65 3.86
CA ASN A 106 -14.25 -9.28 3.36
C ASN A 106 -14.23 -9.17 1.82
N GLN A 107 -14.44 -10.27 1.07
CA GLN A 107 -14.32 -10.30 -0.41
C GLN A 107 -15.11 -9.22 -1.15
N ASN A 108 -16.23 -8.76 -0.58
CA ASN A 108 -17.11 -7.76 -1.18
C ASN A 108 -17.09 -6.40 -0.43
N SER A 109 -16.16 -6.19 0.50
CA SER A 109 -16.06 -4.94 1.24
C SER A 109 -15.14 -3.96 0.53
N SER A 110 -15.51 -2.68 0.55
CA SER A 110 -14.61 -1.60 0.11
C SER A 110 -13.32 -1.55 0.95
N SER A 111 -13.32 -2.12 2.16
CA SER A 111 -12.19 -2.19 3.08
C SER A 111 -11.12 -3.22 2.67
N LEU A 112 -11.49 -4.35 2.05
CA LEU A 112 -10.53 -5.33 1.55
C LEU A 112 -9.62 -4.74 0.47
N SER A 113 -10.09 -3.72 -0.24
CA SER A 113 -9.28 -3.04 -1.25
C SER A 113 -8.03 -2.33 -0.69
N LYS A 114 -7.93 -2.16 0.64
CA LYS A 114 -6.92 -1.32 1.29
C LYS A 114 -6.16 -1.96 2.45
N ILE A 115 -6.41 -3.23 2.81
CA ILE A 115 -5.66 -3.91 3.88
C ILE A 115 -4.99 -5.15 3.31
N PHE A 116 -3.66 -5.22 3.44
CA PHE A 116 -2.87 -6.34 2.95
C PHE A 116 -2.11 -7.00 4.09
N LEU A 117 -2.29 -8.31 4.21
CA LEU A 117 -1.52 -9.15 5.13
C LEU A 117 -0.27 -9.63 4.41
N CYS A 118 0.87 -9.48 5.07
CA CYS A 118 2.18 -9.65 4.48
C CYS A 118 3.09 -10.43 5.42
N ASP A 119 4.05 -11.19 4.88
CA ASP A 119 5.18 -11.69 5.64
C ASP A 119 6.50 -11.21 5.06
N LEU A 120 7.50 -11.09 5.92
CA LEU A 120 8.81 -10.59 5.59
C LEU A 120 9.86 -11.44 6.30
N GLU A 121 10.67 -12.16 5.55
CA GLU A 121 11.73 -12.98 6.11
C GLU A 121 12.97 -12.15 6.42
N PHE A 122 13.48 -12.31 7.63
CA PHE A 122 14.64 -11.59 8.13
C PHE A 122 15.84 -11.65 7.17
N SER A 123 16.19 -12.82 6.64
CA SER A 123 17.36 -12.96 5.75
C SER A 123 17.19 -12.26 4.39
N GLU A 124 15.97 -11.93 3.98
CA GLU A 124 15.71 -11.25 2.70
C GLU A 124 15.59 -9.74 2.84
N SER A 125 15.63 -9.22 4.06
CA SER A 125 15.45 -7.79 4.34
C SER A 125 16.49 -7.25 5.33
N GLU A 126 17.54 -8.02 5.62
CA GLU A 126 18.60 -7.65 6.57
C GLU A 126 19.22 -6.28 6.25
N LYS A 127 19.36 -5.95 4.96
CA LYS A 127 19.92 -4.66 4.49
C LYS A 127 18.96 -3.48 4.64
N ASP A 128 17.66 -3.72 4.75
CA ASP A 128 16.64 -2.68 4.82
C ASP A 128 16.32 -2.26 6.27
N PHE A 129 16.82 -3.01 7.27
CA PHE A 129 16.62 -2.75 8.69
C PHE A 129 17.79 -2.06 9.40
N LEU A 130 18.95 -1.96 8.75
CA LEU A 130 20.20 -1.37 9.28
C LEU A 130 20.54 -0.08 8.54
#